data_AF-A0A846DY99-F1
#
_entry.id   AF-A0A846DY99-F1
#
_cell.length_a   1.000
_cell.length_b   1.000
_cell.length_c   1.000
_cell.angle_alpha   90.00
_cell.angle_beta   90.00
_cell.angle_gamma   90.00
#
_symmetry.space_group_name_H-M   'P 1'
#
loop_
_entity.id
_entity.type
_entity.pdbx_description
1 polymer ?
#
loop_
_entity_poly.entity_id
_entity_poly.type
_entity_poly.pdbx_seq_one_letter_code
_entity_poly.pdbx_strand_id
1 'polypeptide(L)'
;MDLVALQNGLDNISFLILFLTMLIYWAGAAFPEIPYLQGIGTAGVGIANLCIAALLGARWLEAGYFPLSNLYESLFFLTWGITTIHLIAEKMSRSRLVGVVTTPVAMGITAFAA
;
A
#
# COMPACT_ATOMS: atom_id res chain seq x y z
N MET A 1 -18.90 7.69 -15.40
CA MET A 1 -17.90 6.65 -15.07
C MET A 1 -18.47 5.87 -13.92
N ASP A 2 -18.38 4.54 -13.94
CA ASP A 2 -18.80 3.72 -12.81
C ASP A 2 -17.71 3.78 -11.72
N LEU A 3 -17.85 4.74 -10.80
CA LEU A 3 -16.91 4.94 -9.69
C LEU A 3 -16.86 3.74 -8.76
N VAL A 4 -17.98 3.01 -8.63
CA VAL A 4 -18.07 1.81 -7.79
C VAL A 4 -17.22 0.68 -8.39
N ALA A 5 -17.32 0.46 -9.71
CA ALA A 5 -16.47 -0.52 -10.38
C ALA A 5 -14.97 -0.16 -10.29
N LEU A 6 -14.63 1.13 -10.40
CA LEU A 6 -13.26 1.61 -10.23
C LEU A 6 -12.72 1.37 -8.81
N GLN A 7 -13.53 1.67 -7.79
CA GLN A 7 -13.14 1.47 -6.38
C GLN A 7 -12.86 0.00 -6.09
N ASN A 8 -13.75 -0.90 -6.51
CA ASN A 8 -13.55 -2.35 -6.34
C ASN A 8 -12.29 -2.84 -7.07
N GLY A 9 -12.01 -2.28 -8.26
CA GLY A 9 -10.77 -2.59 -8.98
C GLY A 9 -9.53 -2.12 -8.23
N LEU A 10 -9.52 -0.86 -7.76
CA LEU A 10 -8.40 -0.29 -7.01
C LEU A 10 -8.14 -0.98 -5.68
N ASP A 11 -9.20 -1.41 -4.99
CA ASP A 11 -9.11 -2.18 -3.74
C ASP A 11 -8.34 -3.48 -3.97
N ASN A 12 -8.84 -4.34 -4.86
CA ASN A 12 -8.22 -5.62 -5.20
C ASN A 12 -6.80 -5.47 -5.75
N ILE A 13 -6.56 -4.47 -6.60
CA ILE A 13 -5.22 -4.18 -7.13
C ILE A 13 -4.28 -3.75 -6.01
N SER A 14 -4.72 -2.89 -5.09
CA SER A 14 -3.91 -2.44 -3.97
C SER A 14 -3.52 -3.60 -3.04
N PHE A 15 -4.49 -4.49 -2.74
CA PHE A 15 -4.24 -5.72 -1.99
C PHE A 15 -3.20 -6.61 -2.68
N LEU A 16 -3.40 -6.91 -3.97
CA LEU A 16 -2.51 -7.77 -4.73
C LEU A 16 -1.08 -7.20 -4.79
N ILE A 17 -0.94 -5.89 -5.04
CA ILE A 17 0.37 -5.24 -5.09
C ILE A 17 1.05 -5.29 -3.73
N LEU A 18 0.35 -4.99 -2.63
CA LEU A 18 0.92 -5.07 -1.29
C LEU A 18 1.34 -6.49 -0.92
N PHE A 19 0.55 -7.49 -1.32
CA PHE A 19 0.89 -8.90 -1.12
C PHE A 19 2.15 -9.31 -1.87
N LEU A 20 2.25 -9.01 -3.16
CA LEU A 20 3.45 -9.28 -3.95
C LEU A 20 4.67 -8.52 -3.42
N THR A 21 4.47 -7.27 -3.01
CA THR A 21 5.53 -6.42 -2.45
C THR A 21 6.07 -6.98 -1.13
N MET A 22 5.19 -7.49 -0.26
CA MET A 22 5.61 -8.19 0.96
C MET A 22 6.51 -9.38 0.65
N LEU A 23 6.13 -10.23 -0.31
CA LEU A 23 6.95 -11.36 -0.73
C LEU A 23 8.31 -10.92 -1.27
N ILE A 24 8.36 -9.82 -2.03
CA ILE A 24 9.60 -9.26 -2.58
C ILE A 24 10.52 -8.75 -1.46
N TYR A 25 10.00 -8.05 -0.45
CA TYR A 25 10.80 -7.61 0.69
C TYR A 25 11.33 -8.77 1.51
N TRP A 26 10.52 -9.80 1.75
CA TRP A 26 10.95 -11.00 2.46
C TRP A 26 12.00 -11.77 1.66
N ALA A 27 11.83 -11.90 0.34
CA ALA A 27 12.85 -12.48 -0.54
C ALA A 27 14.15 -11.65 -0.53
N GLY A 28 14.05 -10.32 -0.57
CA GLY A 28 15.22 -9.42 -0.50
C GLY A 28 15.94 -9.44 0.85
N ALA A 29 15.25 -9.82 1.92
CA ALA A 29 15.84 -10.07 3.23
C ALA A 29 16.51 -11.45 3.31
N ALA A 30 15.92 -12.48 2.71
CA ALA A 30 16.48 -13.83 2.64
C ALA A 30 17.68 -13.93 1.69
N PHE A 31 17.71 -13.13 0.61
CA PHE A 31 18.75 -13.13 -0.41
C PHE A 31 19.37 -11.72 -0.57
N PRO A 32 20.23 -11.27 0.36
CA PRO A 32 20.73 -9.90 0.35
C PRO A 32 21.61 -9.54 -0.86
N GLU A 33 22.13 -10.54 -1.55
CA GLU A 33 23.02 -10.41 -2.72
C GLU A 33 22.29 -9.94 -3.99
N ILE A 34 20.96 -9.88 -4.00
CA ILE A 34 20.15 -9.46 -5.15
C ILE A 34 19.65 -8.01 -4.91
N PRO A 35 20.43 -6.97 -5.27
CA PRO A 35 20.10 -5.58 -4.95
C PRO A 35 18.83 -5.07 -5.65
N TYR A 36 18.44 -5.68 -6.77
CA TYR A 36 17.26 -5.29 -7.55
C TYR A 36 15.94 -5.49 -6.80
N LEU A 37 15.85 -6.48 -5.90
CA LEU A 37 14.62 -6.77 -5.15
C LEU A 37 14.18 -5.60 -4.27
N GLN A 38 15.14 -4.85 -3.72
CA GLN A 38 14.82 -3.67 -2.91
C GLN A 38 14.16 -2.57 -3.76
N GLY A 39 14.69 -2.29 -4.95
CA GLY A 39 14.11 -1.28 -5.85
C GLY A 39 12.71 -1.66 -6.34
N ILE A 40 12.49 -2.94 -6.66
CA ILE A 40 11.16 -3.45 -7.05
C ILE A 40 10.18 -3.37 -5.86
N GLY A 41 10.63 -3.70 -4.65
CA GLY A 41 9.82 -3.58 -3.43
C GLY A 41 9.37 -2.14 -3.18
N THR A 42 10.29 -1.17 -3.21
CA THR A 42 9.97 0.25 -3.04
C THR A 42 9.01 0.74 -4.13
N ALA A 43 9.21 0.33 -5.39
CA ALA A 43 8.31 0.66 -6.48
C ALA A 43 6.91 0.07 -6.24
N GLY A 44 6.81 -1.17 -5.76
CA GLY A 44 5.56 -1.81 -5.38
C GLY A 44 4.79 -1.04 -4.31
N VAL A 45 5.46 -0.59 -3.24
CA VAL A 45 4.83 0.26 -2.21
C VAL A 45 4.37 1.59 -2.80
N GLY A 46 5.18 2.20 -3.69
CA GLY A 46 4.81 3.43 -4.38
C GLY A 46 3.54 3.28 -5.22
N ILE A 47 3.43 2.20 -5.99
CA ILE A 47 2.24 1.94 -6.81
C ILE A 47 1.02 1.69 -5.92
N ALA A 48 1.16 0.86 -4.87
CA ALA A 48 0.07 0.61 -3.92
C ALA A 48 -0.41 1.91 -3.25
N ASN A 49 0.52 2.76 -2.82
CA ASN A 49 0.20 4.06 -2.21
C ASN A 49 -0.63 4.95 -3.17
N LEU A 50 -0.25 5.02 -4.44
CA LEU A 50 -1.00 5.76 -5.46
C LEU A 50 -2.38 5.14 -5.75
N CYS A 51 -2.48 3.81 -5.80
CA CYS A 51 -3.77 3.11 -5.95
C CYS A 51 -4.72 3.45 -4.81
N ILE A 52 -4.23 3.43 -3.56
CA ILE A 52 -5.04 3.75 -2.38
C ILE A 52 -5.42 5.24 -2.38
N ALA A 53 -4.50 6.14 -2.75
CA ALA A 53 -4.82 7.56 -2.89
C ALA A 53 -5.94 7.80 -3.93
N ALA A 54 -5.87 7.10 -5.06
CA ALA A 54 -6.91 7.15 -6.08
C ALA A 54 -8.26 6.58 -5.59
N LEU A 55 -8.22 5.49 -4.80
CA LEU A 55 -9.42 4.89 -4.19
C LEU A 55 -10.10 5.87 -3.22
N LEU A 56 -9.33 6.48 -2.32
CA LEU A 56 -9.82 7.47 -1.37
C LEU A 56 -10.33 8.73 -2.09
N GLY A 57 -9.66 9.17 -3.15
CA GLY A 57 -10.10 10.27 -3.99
C GLY A 57 -11.41 9.99 -4.71
N ALA A 58 -11.57 8.79 -5.28
CA ALA A 58 -12.82 8.35 -5.91
C ALA A 58 -13.99 8.34 -4.91
N ARG A 59 -13.73 7.82 -3.69
CA ARG A 59 -14.70 7.83 -2.58
C ARG A 59 -15.07 9.25 -2.16
N TRP A 60 -14.10 10.15 -2.06
CA TRP A 60 -14.36 11.55 -1.70
C TRP A 60 -15.26 12.24 -2.72
N LEU A 61 -14.98 12.06 -4.02
CA LEU A 61 -15.78 12.64 -5.09
C LEU A 61 -17.22 12.09 -5.14
N GLU A 62 -17.41 10.80 -4.86
CA GLU A 62 -18.74 10.17 -4.87
C GLU A 62 -19.55 10.49 -3.62
N ALA A 63 -18.93 10.43 -2.44
CA ALA A 63 -19.62 10.56 -1.16
C ALA A 63 -19.78 12.02 -0.68
N GLY A 64 -18.99 12.95 -1.23
CA GLY A 64 -19.05 14.38 -0.89
C GLY A 64 -18.48 14.74 0.49
N TYR A 65 -17.88 13.79 1.20
CA TYR A 65 -17.22 13.98 2.49
C TYR A 65 -15.81 13.38 2.48
N PHE A 66 -14.97 13.79 3.44
CA PHE A 66 -13.59 13.30 3.54
C PHE A 66 -13.55 11.81 3.93
N PRO A 67 -12.76 10.96 3.24
CA PRO A 67 -12.81 9.50 3.36
C PRO A 67 -12.15 9.00 4.66
N LEU A 68 -12.84 9.22 5.77
CA LEU A 68 -12.54 8.79 7.14
C LEU A 68 -13.82 8.47 7.93
N SER A 69 -14.97 8.38 7.27
CA SER A 69 -16.26 8.40 7.96
C SER A 69 -16.69 7.01 8.45
N ASN A 70 -16.16 5.94 7.85
CA ASN A 70 -16.39 4.57 8.27
C ASN A 70 -15.07 3.80 8.48
N LEU A 71 -15.16 2.59 9.04
CA LEU A 71 -14.00 1.75 9.35
C LEU A 71 -13.20 1.40 8.09
N TYR A 72 -13.87 1.02 7.00
CA TYR A 72 -13.23 0.68 5.72
C TYR A 72 -12.36 1.85 5.22
N GLU A 73 -12.94 3.04 5.10
CA GLU A 73 -12.23 4.25 4.66
C GLU A 73 -11.07 4.61 5.59
N SER A 74 -11.28 4.47 6.90
CA SER A 74 -10.26 4.72 7.92
C SER A 74 -9.08 3.76 7.81
N LEU A 75 -9.33 2.48 7.52
CA LEU A 75 -8.28 1.47 7.33
C LEU A 75 -7.48 1.75 6.06
N PHE A 76 -8.14 2.09 4.95
CA PHE A 76 -7.44 2.48 3.72
C PHE A 76 -6.63 3.76 3.90
N PHE A 77 -7.15 4.75 4.61
CA PHE A 77 -6.39 5.95 4.97
C PHE A 77 -5.17 5.63 5.85
N LEU A 78 -5.33 4.74 6.82
CA LEU A 78 -4.23 4.25 7.65
C LEU A 78 -3.17 3.53 6.82
N THR A 79 -3.56 2.62 5.92
CA THR A 79 -2.62 1.94 5.01
C THR A 79 -1.91 2.93 4.11
N TRP A 80 -2.61 3.93 3.58
CA TRP A 80 -1.98 5.01 2.82
C TRP A 80 -0.95 5.78 3.65
N GLY A 81 -1.28 6.09 4.91
CA GLY A 81 -0.35 6.73 5.85
C GLY A 81 0.89 5.87 6.12
N ILE A 82 0.71 4.58 6.44
CA ILE A 82 1.80 3.63 6.70
C ILE A 82 2.71 3.49 5.48
N THR A 83 2.14 3.34 4.29
CA THR A 83 2.92 3.20 3.05
C THR A 83 3.64 4.51 2.68
N THR A 84 3.06 5.67 2.98
CA THR A 84 3.74 6.97 2.82
C THR A 84 4.92 7.10 3.76
N ILE A 85 4.73 6.78 5.05
CA ILE A 85 5.80 6.81 6.05
C ILE A 85 6.87 5.77 5.70
N HIS A 86 6.49 4.59 5.20
CA HIS A 86 7.43 3.59 4.70
C HIS A 86 8.37 4.17 3.64
N LEU A 87 7.84 4.82 2.60
CA LEU A 87 8.66 5.40 1.52
C LEU A 87 9.64 6.46 2.04
N ILE A 88 9.20 7.30 2.99
CA ILE A 88 10.05 8.30 3.64
C ILE A 88 11.14 7.62 4.48
N ALA A 89 10.74 6.67 5.33
CA ALA A 89 11.63 5.96 6.24
C ALA A 89 12.68 5.12 5.49
N GLU A 90 12.29 4.47 4.40
CA GLU A 90 13.20 3.71 3.55
C GLU A 90 14.21 4.63 2.85
N LYS A 91 13.77 5.80 2.36
CA LYS A 91 14.67 6.80 1.77
C LYS A 91 15.67 7.37 2.79
N MET A 92 15.23 7.61 4.03
CA MET A 92 16.08 8.15 5.10
C MET A 92 17.06 7.11 5.66
N SER A 93 16.57 5.92 5.99
CA SER A 93 17.37 4.87 6.64
C SER A 93 18.20 4.04 5.66
N ARG A 94 17.80 3.98 4.38
CA ARG A 94 18.31 3.04 3.37
C ARG A 94 18.26 1.57 3.81
N SER A 95 17.47 1.26 4.84
CA SER A 95 17.40 -0.08 5.43
C SER A 95 16.28 -0.90 4.81
N ARG A 96 16.61 -2.14 4.41
CA ARG A 96 15.64 -3.12 3.89
C ARG A 96 14.64 -3.58 4.93
N LEU A 97 15.01 -3.50 6.21
CA LEU A 97 14.17 -3.94 7.32
C LEU A 97 12.89 -3.14 7.46
N VAL A 98 12.88 -1.88 6.99
CA VAL A 98 11.68 -1.05 6.98
C VAL A 98 10.57 -1.77 6.21
N GLY A 99 10.84 -2.20 4.98
CA GLY A 99 9.84 -2.88 4.16
C GLY A 99 9.47 -4.27 4.64
N VAL A 100 10.42 -5.01 5.22
CA VAL A 100 10.14 -6.34 5.81
C VAL A 100 9.07 -6.26 6.90
N VAL A 101 9.03 -5.16 7.65
CA VAL A 101 8.09 -4.95 8.76
C VAL A 101 6.81 -4.21 8.31
N THR A 102 6.92 -3.15 7.52
CA THR A 102 5.77 -2.29 7.17
C THR A 102 4.85 -2.93 6.14
N THR A 103 5.38 -3.68 5.17
CA THR A 103 4.57 -4.26 4.08
C THR A 103 3.60 -5.36 4.52
N PRO A 104 3.95 -6.31 5.43
CA PRO A 104 2.95 -7.25 5.94
C PRO A 104 1.86 -6.55 6.78
N VAL A 105 2.20 -5.47 7.49
CA VAL A 105 1.22 -4.68 8.25
C VAL A 105 0.25 -3.97 7.30
N ALA A 106 0.76 -3.28 6.29
CA ALA A 106 -0.04 -2.62 5.28
C ALA A 106 -0.95 -3.61 4.53
N MET A 107 -0.38 -4.76 4.10
CA MET A 107 -1.13 -5.83 3.45
C MET A 107 -2.22 -6.39 4.36
N GLY A 108 -1.91 -6.68 5.63
CA GLY A 108 -2.88 -7.22 6.59
C GLY A 108 -4.04 -6.27 6.88
N ILE A 109 -3.79 -4.97 6.97
CA ILE A 109 -4.85 -3.96 7.12
C ILE A 109 -5.74 -3.93 5.88
N THR A 110 -5.15 -3.90 4.68
CA THR A 110 -5.92 -3.92 3.43
C THR A 110 -6.70 -5.22 3.27
N ALA A 111 -6.14 -6.37 3.65
CA ALA A 111 -6.80 -7.66 3.60
C ALA A 111 -7.99 -7.77 4.57
N PHE A 112 -7.92 -7.07 5.71
CA PHE A 112 -9.02 -7.00 6.66
C PHE A 112 -10.12 -6.01 6.24
N ALA A 113 -9.75 -4.99 5.46
CA ALA A 113 -10.70 -4.00 4.97
C ALA A 113 -11.50 -4.49 3.75
N ALA A 114 -10.88 -5.30 2.88
CA ALA A 114 -11.50 -5.89 1.69
C ALA A 114 -12.51 -7.00 2.03
#